data_AF-A0A960XTE1-F1
#
_entry.id   AF-A0A960XTE1-F1
#
_cell.length_a   1.000
_cell.length_b   1.000
_cell.length_c   1.000
_cell.angle_alpha   90.00
_cell.angle_beta   90.00
_cell.angle_gamma   90.00
#
_symmetry.space_group_name_H-M   'P 1'
#
loop_
_entity.id
_entity.type
_entity.pdbx_description
1 polymer ?
#
loop_
_entity_poly.entity_id
_entity_poly.type
_entity_poly.pdbx_seq_one_letter_code
_entity_poly.pdbx_strand_id
1 'polypeptide(L)'
;MFSPVLLLAVSPVRGAEIAELPHPRILFPKSAEAGLKNKLEEDPLAARLQQAALGEAMAVLKQRACIYQIPDGKRLLRESRRALHNIMHAGWAWRLGAGEPYRRRVIKELDAACGLKDWNPKHFLDTAEMATAVAVGYDWLYETLTPEQRAMCERALVEKALKPASEVYQKGGWWT
;
A
#
# COMPACT_ATOMS: atom_id res chain seq x y z
N MET A 1 -11.59 43.76 17.64
CA MET A 1 -12.25 42.63 16.95
C MET A 1 -11.14 41.80 16.31
N PHE A 2 -10.58 40.85 17.06
CA PHE A 2 -9.50 39.97 16.57
C PHE A 2 -10.10 38.58 16.34
N SER A 3 -10.06 38.15 15.09
CA SER A 3 -10.51 36.83 14.65
C SER A 3 -9.50 35.77 15.13
N PRO A 4 -9.92 34.66 15.77
CA PRO A 4 -9.00 33.62 16.20
C PRO A 4 -8.52 32.84 14.97
N VAL A 5 -7.21 32.84 14.77
CA VAL A 5 -6.53 31.92 13.86
C VAL A 5 -6.64 30.52 14.46
N LEU A 6 -7.25 29.62 13.70
CA LEU A 6 -7.39 28.21 14.01
C LEU A 6 -5.99 27.56 14.06
N LEU A 7 -5.43 27.46 15.27
CA LEU A 7 -4.24 26.63 15.52
C LEU A 7 -4.69 25.17 15.47
N LEU A 8 -4.54 24.50 14.31
CA LEU A 8 -4.60 23.05 14.25
C LEU A 8 -3.34 22.51 14.93
N ALA A 9 -3.46 22.20 16.22
CA ALA A 9 -2.50 21.36 16.92
C ALA A 9 -2.54 19.97 16.29
N VAL A 10 -1.58 19.69 15.40
CA VAL A 10 -1.29 18.30 15.00
C VAL A 10 -0.56 17.67 16.17
N SER A 11 -1.32 17.13 17.12
CA SER A 11 -0.76 16.24 18.14
C SER A 11 -0.06 15.07 17.43
N PRO A 12 1.15 14.66 17.85
CA PRO A 12 1.78 13.47 17.32
C PRO A 12 0.92 12.28 17.74
N VAL A 13 0.10 11.78 16.82
CA VAL A 13 -0.66 10.54 17.03
C VAL A 13 0.36 9.44 17.30
N ARG A 14 0.33 8.84 18.49
CA ARG A 14 1.26 7.75 18.82
C ARG A 14 0.94 6.56 17.93
N GLY A 15 1.93 5.74 17.56
CA GLY A 15 1.70 4.58 16.67
C GLY A 15 0.61 3.62 17.15
N ALA A 16 0.43 3.49 18.47
CA ALA A 16 -0.66 2.72 19.09
C ALA A 16 -2.05 3.32 18.84
N GLU A 17 -2.18 4.65 18.76
CA GLU A 17 -3.45 5.32 18.49
C GLU A 17 -3.88 5.15 17.03
N ILE A 18 -2.91 5.09 16.10
CA ILE A 18 -3.19 4.76 14.68
C ILE A 18 -3.68 3.31 14.56
N ALA A 19 -3.13 2.39 15.37
CA ALA A 19 -3.47 0.97 15.34
C ALA A 19 -4.92 0.66 15.74
N GLU A 20 -5.62 1.61 16.37
CA GLU A 20 -7.02 1.47 16.81
C GLU A 20 -8.05 2.11 15.85
N LEU A 21 -7.60 2.87 14.85
CA LEU A 21 -8.51 3.54 13.90
C LEU A 21 -9.25 2.53 13.00
N PRO A 22 -10.42 2.79 12.42
CA PRO A 22 -10.95 1.91 11.39
C PRO A 22 -10.03 1.88 10.16
N HIS A 23 -9.96 0.75 9.46
CA HIS A 23 -9.28 0.68 8.17
C HIS A 23 -10.10 1.39 7.06
N PRO A 24 -9.45 1.99 6.05
CA PRO A 24 -8.00 2.19 5.94
C PRO A 24 -7.48 3.30 6.86
N ARG A 25 -6.17 3.32 6.99
CA ARG A 25 -5.43 4.33 7.76
C ARG A 25 -4.24 4.87 6.96
N ILE A 26 -3.76 4.11 5.97
CA ILE A 26 -2.60 4.45 5.17
C ILE A 26 -3.03 5.36 4.00
N LEU A 27 -2.32 6.49 3.85
CA LEU A 27 -2.53 7.58 2.89
C LEU A 27 -3.82 8.39 3.06
N PHE A 28 -4.98 7.76 3.23
CA PHE A 28 -6.21 8.45 3.59
C PHE A 28 -7.13 7.58 4.43
N PRO A 29 -7.72 8.12 5.50
CA PRO A 29 -8.63 7.38 6.37
C PRO A 29 -9.99 7.16 5.71
N LYS A 30 -10.75 6.16 6.19
CA LYS A 30 -12.13 5.92 5.74
C LYS A 30 -13.02 7.18 5.80
N SER A 31 -12.84 7.99 6.84
CA SER A 31 -13.59 9.24 7.06
C SER A 31 -13.37 10.29 5.96
N ALA A 32 -12.25 10.22 5.22
CA ALA A 32 -11.95 11.16 4.14
C ALA A 32 -12.55 10.78 2.79
N GLU A 33 -13.10 9.57 2.62
CA GLU A 33 -13.57 9.07 1.32
C GLU A 33 -14.69 9.90 0.70
N ALA A 34 -15.68 10.31 1.51
CA ALA A 34 -16.81 11.09 1.00
C ALA A 34 -16.34 12.46 0.48
N GLY A 35 -15.51 13.15 1.26
CA GLY A 35 -14.94 14.44 0.84
C GLY A 35 -14.02 14.31 -0.37
N LEU A 36 -13.25 13.21 -0.47
CA LEU A 36 -12.44 12.92 -1.65
C LEU A 36 -13.31 12.75 -2.90
N LYS A 37 -14.41 11.98 -2.82
CA LYS A 37 -15.33 11.80 -3.96
C LYS A 37 -15.94 13.11 -4.42
N ASN A 38 -16.41 13.95 -3.50
CA ASN A 38 -16.93 15.28 -3.84
C ASN A 38 -15.85 16.12 -4.54
N LYS A 39 -14.61 16.13 -4.03
CA LYS A 39 -13.50 16.85 -4.67
C LYS A 39 -13.20 16.35 -6.07
N LEU A 40 -13.32 15.05 -6.33
CA LEU A 40 -13.12 14.48 -7.67
C LEU A 40 -14.20 14.92 -8.67
N GLU A 41 -15.40 15.28 -8.18
CA GLU A 41 -16.51 15.78 -9.01
C GLU A 41 -16.42 17.30 -9.25
N GLU A 42 -15.96 18.06 -8.26
CA GLU A 42 -15.99 19.53 -8.27
C GLU A 42 -14.72 20.18 -8.84
N ASP A 43 -13.54 19.55 -8.67
CA ASP A 43 -12.24 20.12 -9.07
C ASP A 43 -11.78 19.53 -10.43
N PRO A 44 -11.65 20.34 -11.50
CA PRO A 44 -11.25 19.86 -12.83
C PRO A 44 -9.86 19.21 -12.88
N LEU A 45 -8.91 19.66 -12.06
CA LEU A 45 -7.59 19.06 -11.98
C LEU A 45 -7.68 17.69 -11.30
N ALA A 46 -8.43 17.60 -10.19
CA ALA A 46 -8.65 16.35 -9.49
C ALA A 46 -9.36 15.32 -10.39
N ALA A 47 -10.38 15.74 -11.14
CA ALA A 47 -11.08 14.90 -12.12
C ALA A 47 -10.12 14.36 -13.20
N ARG A 48 -9.23 15.21 -13.74
CA ARG A 48 -8.24 14.78 -14.75
C ARG A 48 -7.24 13.77 -14.19
N LEU A 49 -6.74 13.99 -12.97
CA LEU A 49 -5.84 13.05 -12.30
C LEU A 49 -6.54 11.72 -12.02
N GLN A 50 -7.81 11.76 -11.60
CA GLN A 50 -8.63 10.57 -11.40
C GLN A 50 -8.82 9.77 -12.69
N GLN A 51 -9.09 10.45 -13.81
CA GLN A 51 -9.22 9.78 -15.09
C GLN A 51 -7.93 9.06 -15.49
N ALA A 52 -6.78 9.71 -15.30
CA ALA A 52 -5.48 9.07 -15.54
C ALA A 52 -5.26 7.85 -14.62
N ALA A 53 -5.58 7.99 -13.32
CA ALA A 53 -5.45 6.90 -12.36
C ALA A 53 -6.36 5.71 -12.69
N LEU A 54 -7.59 5.94 -13.16
CA LEU A 54 -8.49 4.89 -13.62
C LEU A 54 -8.03 4.23 -14.93
N GLY A 55 -7.40 5.00 -15.83
CA GLY A 55 -6.75 4.45 -17.02
C GLY A 55 -5.67 3.44 -16.66
N GLU A 56 -4.78 3.79 -15.72
CA GLU A 56 -3.77 2.88 -15.19
C GLU A 56 -4.39 1.69 -14.46
N ALA A 57 -5.44 1.92 -13.64
CA ALA A 57 -6.16 0.86 -12.97
C ALA A 57 -6.71 -0.19 -13.96
N MET A 58 -7.25 0.27 -15.10
CA MET A 58 -7.73 -0.62 -16.14
C MET A 58 -6.60 -1.40 -16.80
N ALA A 59 -5.43 -0.78 -17.00
CA ALA A 59 -4.26 -1.44 -17.55
C ALA A 59 -3.73 -2.54 -16.62
N VAL A 60 -3.65 -2.28 -15.30
CA VAL A 60 -3.11 -3.26 -14.32
C VAL A 60 -3.95 -4.53 -14.20
N LEU A 61 -5.25 -4.51 -14.57
CA LEU A 61 -6.10 -5.71 -14.62
C LEU A 61 -5.53 -6.78 -15.58
N LYS A 62 -4.83 -6.37 -16.63
CA LYS A 62 -4.23 -7.25 -17.65
C LYS A 62 -2.76 -7.57 -17.38
N GLN A 63 -2.13 -6.87 -16.43
CA GLN A 63 -0.73 -7.10 -16.10
C GLN A 63 -0.55 -8.36 -15.25
N ARG A 64 0.62 -8.99 -15.37
CA ARG A 64 1.01 -10.06 -14.45
C ARG A 64 1.24 -9.54 -13.04
N ALA A 65 1.11 -10.43 -12.06
CA ALA A 65 1.56 -10.18 -10.71
C ALA A 65 3.09 -10.24 -10.60
N CYS A 66 3.63 -9.72 -9.51
CA CYS A 66 5.03 -9.85 -9.15
C CYS A 66 5.44 -11.32 -9.01
N ILE A 67 6.71 -11.59 -9.29
CA ILE A 67 7.32 -12.92 -9.20
C ILE A 67 8.72 -12.80 -8.58
N TYR A 68 9.33 -13.91 -8.21
CA TYR A 68 10.70 -13.89 -7.70
C TYR A 68 11.70 -13.85 -8.86
N GLN A 69 12.11 -12.65 -9.29
CA GLN A 69 13.11 -12.47 -10.34
C GLN A 69 14.16 -11.42 -9.96
N ILE A 70 15.42 -11.82 -10.04
CA ILE A 70 16.60 -10.99 -9.78
C ILE A 70 17.52 -11.07 -11.00
N PRO A 71 17.16 -10.41 -12.12
CA PRO A 71 17.82 -10.63 -13.41
C PRO A 71 19.27 -10.12 -13.45
N ASP A 72 19.60 -9.10 -12.66
CA ASP A 72 20.95 -8.54 -12.52
C ASP A 72 21.75 -9.22 -11.39
N GLY A 73 21.22 -10.29 -10.80
CA GLY A 73 21.80 -10.98 -9.64
C GLY A 73 21.79 -10.18 -8.34
N LYS A 74 21.22 -8.97 -8.34
CA LYS A 74 21.29 -8.02 -7.23
C LYS A 74 19.91 -7.57 -6.73
N ARG A 75 18.99 -7.23 -7.63
CA ARG A 75 17.75 -6.51 -7.31
C ARG A 75 16.48 -7.28 -7.70
N LEU A 76 15.59 -7.41 -6.74
CA LEU A 76 14.17 -7.75 -6.90
C LEU A 76 13.32 -6.49 -7.19
N LEU A 77 13.92 -5.29 -7.15
CA LEU A 77 13.26 -3.98 -7.23
C LEU A 77 12.16 -3.86 -8.30
N ARG A 78 12.38 -4.41 -9.50
CA ARG A 78 11.39 -4.34 -10.59
C ARG A 78 10.07 -5.02 -10.20
N GLU A 79 10.16 -6.11 -9.44
CA GLU A 79 9.02 -6.88 -8.97
C GLU A 79 8.36 -6.21 -7.77
N SER A 80 9.14 -5.60 -6.86
CA SER A 80 8.60 -4.73 -5.79
C SER A 80 7.81 -3.54 -6.34
N ARG A 81 8.35 -2.85 -7.34
CA ARG A 81 7.65 -1.74 -8.02
C ARG A 81 6.40 -2.16 -8.74
N ARG A 82 6.43 -3.35 -9.35
CA ARG A 82 5.24 -3.93 -10.00
C ARG A 82 4.15 -4.18 -8.96
N ALA A 83 4.49 -4.80 -7.84
CA ALA A 83 3.51 -5.03 -6.77
C ALA A 83 2.92 -3.71 -6.26
N LEU A 84 3.78 -2.73 -5.98
CA LEU A 84 3.34 -1.41 -5.51
C LEU A 84 2.43 -0.72 -6.54
N HIS A 85 2.84 -0.65 -7.80
CA HIS A 85 2.05 -0.06 -8.88
C HIS A 85 0.68 -0.75 -9.04
N ASN A 86 0.68 -2.08 -9.12
CA ASN A 86 -0.55 -2.86 -9.28
C ASN A 86 -1.52 -2.64 -8.10
N ILE A 87 -1.03 -2.70 -6.87
CA ILE A 87 -1.86 -2.52 -5.67
C ILE A 87 -2.36 -1.09 -5.55
N MET A 88 -1.50 -0.09 -5.78
CA MET A 88 -1.88 1.32 -5.68
C MET A 88 -3.02 1.66 -6.65
N HIS A 89 -2.90 1.29 -7.93
CA HIS A 89 -3.91 1.64 -8.92
C HIS A 89 -5.20 0.82 -8.79
N ALA A 90 -5.10 -0.51 -8.63
CA ALA A 90 -6.30 -1.33 -8.47
C ALA A 90 -6.99 -1.05 -7.12
N GLY A 91 -6.22 -0.88 -6.04
CA GLY A 91 -6.75 -0.52 -4.74
C GLY A 91 -7.46 0.82 -4.76
N TRP A 92 -6.88 1.82 -5.43
CA TRP A 92 -7.50 3.15 -5.56
C TRP A 92 -8.85 3.07 -6.28
N ALA A 93 -8.89 2.37 -7.42
CA ALA A 93 -10.13 2.17 -8.16
C ALA A 93 -11.19 1.41 -7.34
N TRP A 94 -10.79 0.35 -6.61
CA TRP A 94 -11.69 -0.38 -5.71
C TRP A 94 -12.31 0.54 -4.65
N ARG A 95 -11.49 1.36 -3.98
CA ARG A 95 -11.93 2.26 -2.92
C ARG A 95 -12.88 3.35 -3.39
N LEU A 96 -12.72 3.78 -4.64
CA LEU A 96 -13.62 4.74 -5.26
C LEU A 96 -14.88 4.10 -5.89
N GLY A 97 -15.06 2.78 -5.75
CA GLY A 97 -16.28 2.10 -6.15
C GLY A 97 -16.27 1.50 -7.56
N ALA A 98 -15.10 1.33 -8.17
CA ALA A 98 -14.97 0.77 -9.53
C ALA A 98 -15.28 -0.74 -9.63
N GLY A 99 -15.53 -1.41 -8.50
CA GLY A 99 -16.10 -2.76 -8.44
C GLY A 99 -15.11 -3.91 -8.29
N GLU A 100 -15.66 -5.12 -8.22
CA GLU A 100 -14.98 -6.35 -7.79
C GLU A 100 -13.73 -6.76 -8.60
N PRO A 101 -13.61 -6.53 -9.93
CA PRO A 101 -12.39 -6.88 -10.66
C PRO A 101 -11.12 -6.26 -10.07
N TYR A 102 -11.21 -5.04 -9.55
CA TYR A 102 -10.08 -4.33 -8.95
C TYR A 102 -9.72 -4.89 -7.58
N ARG A 103 -10.70 -5.26 -6.75
CA ARG A 103 -10.46 -5.96 -5.49
C ARG A 103 -9.71 -7.28 -5.72
N ARG A 104 -10.23 -8.13 -6.61
CA ARG A 104 -9.57 -9.40 -6.97
C ARG A 104 -8.17 -9.19 -7.52
N ARG A 105 -7.94 -8.09 -8.24
CA ARG A 105 -6.61 -7.76 -8.75
C ARG A 105 -5.63 -7.44 -7.62
N VAL A 106 -6.05 -6.70 -6.59
CA VAL A 106 -5.21 -6.44 -5.41
C VAL A 106 -4.92 -7.75 -4.66
N ILE A 107 -5.94 -8.59 -4.42
CA ILE A 107 -5.76 -9.90 -3.76
C ILE A 107 -4.74 -10.76 -4.51
N LYS A 108 -4.85 -10.84 -5.84
CA LYS A 108 -3.89 -11.58 -6.68
C LYS A 108 -2.46 -11.08 -6.51
N GLU A 109 -2.26 -9.77 -6.34
CA GLU A 109 -0.93 -9.22 -6.09
C GLU A 109 -0.43 -9.54 -4.68
N LEU A 110 -1.31 -9.44 -3.67
CA LEU A 110 -0.99 -9.78 -2.28
C LEU A 110 -0.59 -11.26 -2.16
N ASP A 111 -1.34 -12.18 -2.77
CA ASP A 111 -1.02 -13.61 -2.78
C ASP A 111 0.36 -13.86 -3.39
N ALA A 112 0.66 -13.22 -4.52
CA ALA A 112 1.95 -13.35 -5.20
C ALA A 112 3.10 -12.78 -4.35
N ALA A 113 2.95 -11.55 -3.85
CA ALA A 113 3.97 -10.86 -3.07
C ALA A 113 4.24 -11.56 -1.73
N CYS A 114 3.19 -11.98 -1.03
CA CYS A 114 3.28 -12.72 0.22
C CYS A 114 3.77 -14.16 0.01
N GLY A 115 3.62 -14.73 -1.20
CA GLY A 115 4.12 -16.05 -1.57
C GLY A 115 5.61 -16.11 -1.96
N LEU A 116 6.26 -14.96 -2.23
CA LEU A 116 7.70 -14.92 -2.54
C LEU A 116 8.54 -15.47 -1.38
N LYS A 117 9.66 -16.16 -1.65
CA LYS A 117 10.48 -16.74 -0.57
C LYS A 117 11.02 -15.71 0.43
N ASP A 118 11.39 -14.52 -0.06
CA ASP A 118 11.86 -13.36 0.68
C ASP A 118 11.59 -12.09 -0.16
N TRP A 119 11.85 -10.90 0.39
CA TRP A 119 11.79 -9.63 -0.35
C TRP A 119 13.18 -9.03 -0.57
N ASN A 120 14.18 -9.90 -0.75
CA ASN A 120 15.59 -9.56 -0.93
C ASN A 120 16.17 -8.63 0.15
N PRO A 121 16.25 -9.08 1.42
CA PRO A 121 16.72 -8.24 2.53
C PRO A 121 18.19 -7.79 2.41
N LYS A 122 18.96 -8.34 1.46
CA LYS A 122 20.31 -7.88 1.11
C LYS A 122 20.31 -6.55 0.35
N HIS A 123 19.22 -6.23 -0.36
CA HIS A 123 18.98 -4.93 -0.98
C HIS A 123 17.70 -4.34 -0.40
N PHE A 124 17.85 -3.61 0.71
CA PHE A 124 16.70 -3.31 1.55
C PHE A 124 15.64 -2.40 0.90
N LEU A 125 16.00 -1.65 -0.15
CA LEU A 125 15.03 -0.91 -0.95
C LEU A 125 13.98 -1.84 -1.58
N ASP A 126 14.39 -3.04 -2.02
CA ASP A 126 13.48 -4.04 -2.57
C ASP A 126 12.46 -4.49 -1.52
N THR A 127 12.94 -4.72 -0.30
CA THR A 127 12.13 -5.08 0.87
C THR A 127 11.17 -3.96 1.26
N ALA A 128 11.66 -2.71 1.31
CA ALA A 128 10.87 -1.55 1.70
C ALA A 128 9.74 -1.25 0.70
N GLU A 129 10.02 -1.29 -0.60
CA GLU A 129 8.99 -1.05 -1.62
C GLU A 129 7.95 -2.19 -1.64
N MET A 130 8.37 -3.45 -1.47
CA MET A 130 7.43 -4.59 -1.40
C MET A 130 6.57 -4.54 -0.13
N ALA A 131 7.18 -4.21 1.03
CA ALA A 131 6.45 -4.07 2.28
C ALA A 131 5.40 -2.96 2.20
N THR A 132 5.73 -1.85 1.52
CA THR A 132 4.78 -0.75 1.28
C THR A 132 3.60 -1.23 0.43
N ALA A 133 3.87 -2.00 -0.63
CA ALA A 133 2.83 -2.58 -1.47
C ALA A 133 1.87 -3.47 -0.66
N VAL A 134 2.41 -4.41 0.13
CA VAL A 134 1.61 -5.32 0.94
C VAL A 134 0.85 -4.58 2.05
N ALA A 135 1.47 -3.61 2.73
CA ALA A 135 0.84 -2.83 3.77
C ALA A 135 -0.35 -2.02 3.25
N VAL A 136 -0.20 -1.35 2.10
CA VAL A 136 -1.30 -0.60 1.47
C VAL A 136 -2.42 -1.54 1.03
N GLY A 137 -2.09 -2.67 0.38
CA GLY A 137 -3.10 -3.62 -0.07
C GLY A 137 -3.88 -4.23 1.09
N TYR A 138 -3.19 -4.60 2.17
CA TYR A 138 -3.79 -5.09 3.40
C TYR A 138 -4.72 -4.05 4.02
N ASP A 139 -4.23 -2.81 4.21
CA ASP A 139 -4.99 -1.73 4.84
C ASP A 139 -6.22 -1.34 4.03
N TRP A 140 -6.10 -1.21 2.71
CA TRP A 140 -7.19 -0.77 1.86
C TRP A 140 -8.26 -1.84 1.61
N LEU A 141 -7.92 -3.12 1.70
CA LEU A 141 -8.88 -4.22 1.54
C LEU A 141 -9.31 -4.87 2.86
N TYR A 142 -8.78 -4.42 4.00
CA TYR A 142 -8.88 -5.08 5.30
C TYR A 142 -10.26 -5.67 5.63
N GLU A 143 -11.31 -4.85 5.49
CA GLU A 143 -12.72 -5.20 5.75
C GLU A 143 -13.26 -6.33 4.87
N THR A 144 -12.63 -6.57 3.73
CA THR A 144 -13.06 -7.55 2.73
C THR A 144 -12.11 -8.74 2.60
N LEU A 145 -10.94 -8.70 3.23
CA LEU A 145 -10.04 -9.85 3.27
C LEU A 145 -10.62 -10.94 4.18
N THR A 146 -10.37 -12.20 3.85
CA THR A 146 -10.65 -13.29 4.79
C THR A 146 -9.64 -13.24 5.96
N PRO A 147 -9.94 -13.90 7.09
CA PRO A 147 -8.98 -14.03 8.19
C PRO A 147 -7.63 -14.62 7.73
N GLU A 148 -7.65 -15.59 6.84
CA GLU A 148 -6.46 -16.26 6.30
C GLU A 148 -5.63 -15.31 5.44
N GLN A 149 -6.29 -14.49 4.61
CA GLN A 149 -5.62 -13.48 3.79
C GLN A 149 -5.00 -12.38 4.65
N ARG A 150 -5.68 -11.93 5.71
CA ARG A 150 -5.10 -10.99 6.68
C ARG A 150 -3.87 -11.58 7.35
N ALA A 151 -3.99 -12.78 7.90
CA ALA A 151 -2.90 -13.46 8.57
C ALA A 151 -1.71 -13.74 7.62
N MET A 152 -1.96 -14.01 6.33
CA MET A 152 -0.91 -14.12 5.32
C MET A 152 -0.12 -12.82 5.17
N CYS A 153 -0.80 -11.69 5.02
CA CYS A 153 -0.16 -10.39 4.86
C CYS A 153 0.62 -9.99 6.12
N GLU A 154 0.02 -10.16 7.30
CA GLU A 154 0.65 -9.88 8.60
C GLU A 154 1.93 -10.68 8.78
N ARG A 155 1.88 -12.01 8.56
CA ARG A 155 3.07 -12.86 8.61
C ARG A 155 4.12 -12.42 7.61
N ALA A 156 3.74 -12.10 6.38
CA ALA A 156 4.70 -11.65 5.37
C ALA A 156 5.38 -10.34 5.77
N LEU A 157 4.65 -9.35 6.26
CA LEU A 157 5.20 -8.08 6.74
C LEU A 157 6.16 -8.28 7.92
N VAL A 158 5.79 -9.13 8.89
CA VAL A 158 6.63 -9.43 10.05
C VAL A 158 7.90 -10.17 9.63
N GLU A 159 7.77 -11.29 8.92
CA GLU A 159 8.88 -12.19 8.63
C GLU A 159 9.81 -11.64 7.53
N LYS A 160 9.28 -10.93 6.54
CA LYS A 160 10.05 -10.53 5.35
C LYS A 160 10.49 -9.08 5.33
N ALA A 161 9.94 -8.23 6.21
CA ALA A 161 10.36 -6.83 6.34
C ALA A 161 10.78 -6.46 7.76
N LEU A 162 9.91 -6.62 8.76
CA LEU A 162 10.17 -6.10 10.10
C LEU A 162 11.31 -6.86 10.82
N LYS A 163 11.34 -8.19 10.75
CA LYS A 163 12.45 -8.98 11.32
C LYS A 163 13.79 -8.65 10.64
N PRO A 164 13.91 -8.68 9.29
CA PRO A 164 15.14 -8.23 8.61
C PRO A 164 15.56 -6.80 8.96
N ALA A 165 14.63 -5.85 9.04
CA ALA A 165 14.93 -4.48 9.47
C ALA A 165 15.51 -4.46 10.88
N SER A 166 14.86 -5.15 11.82
CA SER A 166 15.28 -5.22 13.22
C SER A 166 16.68 -5.81 13.37
N GLU A 167 17.02 -6.86 12.62
CA GLU A 167 18.35 -7.44 12.63
C GLU A 167 19.44 -6.48 12.14
N VAL A 168 19.15 -5.69 11.10
CA VAL A 168 20.07 -4.66 10.59
C VAL A 168 20.27 -3.57 11.65
N TYR A 169 19.17 -3.07 12.23
CA TYR A 169 19.22 -2.02 13.26
C TYR A 169 19.98 -2.47 14.52
N GLN A 170 19.72 -3.69 15.01
CA GLN A 170 20.39 -4.22 16.21
C GLN A 170 21.91 -4.37 16.03
N LYS A 171 22.37 -4.58 14.80
CA LYS A 171 23.80 -4.67 14.45
C LYS A 171 24.45 -3.31 14.21
N GLY A 172 23.70 -2.20 14.36
CA GLY A 172 24.17 -0.86 14.01
C GLY A 172 24.42 -0.70 12.50
N GLY A 173 23.77 -1.53 11.68
CA GLY A 173 23.93 -1.50 10.22
C GLY A 173 23.29 -0.27 9.60
N TRP A 174 23.83 0.16 8.47
CA TRP A 174 23.25 1.20 7.62
C TRP A 174 22.66 0.58 6.36
N TRP A 175 21.76 1.31 5.71
CA TRP A 175 21.17 0.89 4.45
C TRP A 175 22.23 0.92 3.33
N THR A 176 22.52 -0.23 2.74
CA THR A 176 23.45 -0.40 1.60
C THR A 176 22.75 -0.92 0.34
#